data_AF-A0A841Q7Z1-F1
#
_entry.id   AF-A0A841Q7Z1-F1
#
_cell.length_a   1.000
_cell.length_b   1.000
_cell.length_c   1.000
_cell.angle_alpha   90.00
_cell.angle_beta   90.00
_cell.angle_gamma   90.00
#
_symmetry.space_group_name_H-M   'P 1'
#
loop_
_entity.id
_entity.type
_entity.pdbx_description
1 polymer ?
#
loop_
_entity_poly.entity_id
_entity_poly.type
_entity_poly.pdbx_seq_one_letter_code
_entity_poly.pdbx_strand_id
1 'polypeptide(L)'
;MENDMSFEGVMEAVRSAEKAIVQAQGNDNPQDFQRAHLHIMQAQQLINDFQQNDMVRDEHQRMDLHHAQELLKHLLNAQDAIQ
;
A
#
# COMPACT_ATOMS: atom_id res chain seq x y z
N MET A 1 21.44 1.95 0.64
CA MET A 1 20.67 0.85 0.05
C MET A 1 19.91 1.47 -1.10
N GLU A 2 20.31 1.20 -2.33
CA GLU A 2 19.51 1.52 -3.51
C GLU A 2 18.17 0.79 -3.35
N ASN A 3 17.10 1.55 -3.08
CA ASN A 3 15.76 1.02 -3.25
C ASN A 3 15.53 0.99 -4.76
N ASP A 4 16.00 -0.08 -5.41
CA ASP A 4 15.58 -0.37 -6.77
C ASP A 4 14.08 -0.60 -6.72
N MET A 5 13.34 0.40 -7.20
CA MET A 5 11.89 0.41 -7.25
C MET A 5 11.41 -0.70 -8.20
N SER A 6 11.26 -1.91 -7.68
CA SER A 6 10.83 -3.07 -8.45
C SER A 6 9.34 -3.33 -8.27
N PHE A 7 8.71 -4.00 -9.23
CA PHE A 7 7.31 -4.41 -9.11
C PHE A 7 7.06 -5.21 -7.82
N GLU A 8 7.96 -6.14 -7.49
CA GLU A 8 7.88 -6.93 -6.25
C GLU A 8 7.98 -6.05 -5.00
N GLY A 9 8.87 -5.07 -4.99
CA GLY A 9 9.00 -4.11 -3.89
C GLY A 9 7.75 -3.26 -3.69
N VAL A 10 7.11 -2.81 -4.77
CA VAL A 10 5.83 -2.10 -4.73
C VAL A 10 4.74 -2.99 -4.13
N MET A 11 4.64 -4.24 -4.59
CA MET A 11 3.63 -5.18 -4.08
C MET A 11 3.89 -5.57 -2.62
N GLU A 12 5.14 -5.64 -2.18
CA GLU A 12 5.48 -5.88 -0.78
C GLU A 12 5.08 -4.71 0.13
N ALA A 13 5.20 -3.47 -0.37
CA ALA A 13 4.70 -2.30 0.36
C ALA A 13 3.18 -2.35 0.53
N VAL A 14 2.44 -2.79 -0.50
CA VAL A 14 0.98 -2.98 -0.44
C VAL A 14 0.61 -4.05 0.59
N ARG A 15 1.29 -5.21 0.57
CA ARG A 15 1.09 -6.26 1.58
C ARG A 15 1.40 -5.80 3.00
N SER A 16 2.42 -4.96 3.16
CA SER A 16 2.76 -4.35 4.46
C SER A 16 1.66 -3.43 4.97
N ALA A 17 1.02 -2.65 4.08
CA ALA A 17 -0.11 -1.80 4.43
C ALA A 17 -1.34 -2.61 4.88
N GLU A 18 -1.68 -3.67 4.13
CA GLU A 18 -2.76 -4.59 4.50
C GLU A 18 -2.52 -5.23 5.88
N LYS A 19 -1.31 -5.76 6.11
CA LYS A 19 -0.95 -6.36 7.40
C LYS A 19 -1.03 -5.37 8.55
N ALA A 20 -0.61 -4.13 8.34
CA ALA A 20 -0.65 -3.10 9.37
C ALA A 20 -2.09 -2.73 9.76
N ILE A 21 -3.03 -2.68 8.79
CA ILE A 21 -4.46 -2.46 9.08
C ILE A 21 -5.06 -3.62 9.86
N VAL A 22 -4.78 -4.87 9.46
CA VAL A 22 -5.26 -6.06 10.20
C VAL A 22 -4.76 -6.04 11.64
N GLN A 23 -3.49 -5.65 11.86
CA GLN A 23 -2.93 -5.49 13.20
C GLN A 23 -3.61 -4.35 13.98
N ALA A 24 -3.84 -3.20 13.35
CA ALA A 24 -4.51 -2.07 13.97
C ALA A 24 -5.97 -2.37 14.33
N GLN A 25 -6.69 -3.17 13.53
CA GLN A 25 -8.06 -3.58 13.85
C GLN A 25 -8.12 -4.59 15.00
N GLY A 26 -7.07 -5.39 15.20
CA GLY A 26 -6.98 -6.38 16.28
C GLY A 26 -6.49 -5.82 17.62
N ASN A 27 -5.86 -4.65 17.60
CA ASN A 27 -5.31 -3.97 18.76
C ASN A 27 -5.95 -2.58 18.87
N ASP A 28 -6.65 -2.27 19.96
CA ASP A 28 -7.19 -0.92 20.25
C ASP A 28 -6.07 0.12 20.56
N ASN A 29 -4.93 0.03 19.88
CA ASN A 29 -3.77 0.88 20.05
C ASN A 29 -3.73 1.96 18.94
N PRO A 30 -3.89 3.24 19.29
CA PRO A 30 -3.82 4.34 18.33
C PRO A 30 -2.52 4.39 17.52
N GLN A 31 -1.41 3.89 18.07
CA GLN A 31 -0.13 3.84 17.36
C GLN A 31 -0.14 2.85 16.19
N ASP A 32 -0.89 1.76 16.31
CA ASP A 32 -1.01 0.77 15.23
C ASP A 32 -1.81 1.35 14.06
N PHE A 33 -2.85 2.15 14.34
CA PHE A 33 -3.56 2.92 13.32
C PHE A 33 -2.64 3.94 12.64
N GLN A 34 -1.90 4.75 13.40
CA GLN A 34 -0.98 5.71 12.80
C GLN A 34 0.08 5.03 11.92
N ARG A 35 0.59 3.88 12.36
CA ARG A 35 1.53 3.07 11.58
C ARG A 35 0.90 2.51 10.31
N ALA A 36 -0.33 2.01 10.37
CA ALA A 36 -1.06 1.54 9.20
C ALA A 36 -1.25 2.65 8.16
N HIS A 37 -1.58 3.87 8.62
CA HIS A 37 -1.70 5.04 7.75
C HIS A 37 -0.39 5.32 6.99
N LEU A 38 0.75 5.29 7.69
CA LEU A 38 2.06 5.49 7.07
C LEU A 38 2.36 4.43 6.00
N HIS A 39 2.04 3.16 6.27
CA HIS A 39 2.24 2.10 5.29
C HIS A 39 1.34 2.28 4.05
N ILE A 40 0.08 2.70 4.21
CA ILE A 40 -0.82 2.99 3.09
C ILE A 40 -0.25 4.13 2.24
N MET A 41 0.15 5.24 2.85
CA MET A 41 0.73 6.39 2.14
C MET A 41 2.03 6.03 1.42
N GLN A 42 2.89 5.24 2.05
CA GLN A 42 4.12 4.77 1.42
C GLN A 42 3.84 3.87 0.20
N ALA A 43 2.92 2.91 0.34
CA ALA A 43 2.55 2.02 -0.76
C ALA A 43 1.93 2.80 -1.93
N GLN A 44 1.06 3.78 -1.64
CA GLN A 44 0.46 4.63 -2.67
C GLN A 44 1.52 5.45 -3.41
N GLN A 45 2.48 6.03 -2.69
CA GLN A 45 3.58 6.76 -3.30
C GLN A 45 4.41 5.87 -4.22
N LEU A 46 4.77 4.66 -3.77
CA LEU A 46 5.54 3.71 -4.57
C LEU A 46 4.80 3.26 -5.84
N ILE A 47 3.48 3.04 -5.77
CA ILE A 47 2.68 2.74 -6.96
C ILE A 47 2.70 3.92 -7.93
N ASN A 48 2.48 5.14 -7.43
CA ASN A 48 2.46 6.34 -8.26
C ASN A 48 3.82 6.55 -8.95
N ASP A 49 4.92 6.40 -8.21
CA ASP A 49 6.26 6.54 -8.76
C ASP A 49 6.55 5.44 -9.79
N PHE A 50 6.16 4.19 -9.52
CA PHE A 50 6.34 3.07 -10.45
C PHE A 50 5.57 3.28 -11.76
N GLN A 51 4.36 3.85 -11.69
CA GLN A 51 3.56 4.20 -12.86
C GLN A 51 4.12 5.42 -13.61
N GLN A 52 4.57 6.46 -12.90
CA GLN A 52 5.12 7.67 -13.50
C GLN A 52 6.47 7.45 -14.21
N ASN A 53 7.27 6.50 -13.71
CA ASN A 53 8.55 6.13 -14.32
C ASN A 53 8.40 5.08 -15.44
N ASP A 54 7.17 4.81 -15.91
CA ASP A 54 6.85 3.83 -16.96
C ASP A 54 7.48 2.44 -16.72
N MET A 55 7.52 2.03 -15.44
CA MET A 55 8.17 0.79 -15.03
C MET A 55 7.28 -0.45 -15.22
N VAL A 56 6.04 -0.24 -15.67
CA VAL A 56 5.04 -1.28 -15.93
C VAL A 56 5.39 -2.02 -17.23
N ARG A 57 5.74 -3.30 -17.11
CA ARG A 57 6.28 -4.08 -18.24
C ARG A 57 5.22 -4.76 -19.08
N ASP A 58 4.07 -5.07 -18.48
CA ASP A 58 3.00 -5.83 -19.13
C ASP A 58 1.61 -5.50 -18.55
N GLU A 59 0.59 -6.09 -19.16
CA GLU A 59 -0.81 -5.90 -18.77
C GLU A 59 -1.14 -6.53 -17.40
N HIS A 60 -0.47 -7.64 -17.03
CA HIS A 60 -0.68 -8.26 -15.72
C HIS A 60 -0.20 -7.33 -14.60
N GLN A 61 0.99 -6.76 -14.73
CA GLN A 61 1.50 -5.77 -13.76
C GLN A 61 0.59 -4.55 -13.66
N ARG A 62 0.04 -4.09 -14.79
CA ARG A 62 -0.90 -2.96 -14.79
C ARG A 62 -2.18 -3.29 -14.02
N MET A 63 -2.73 -4.48 -14.26
CA MET A 63 -3.93 -4.96 -13.58
C MET A 63 -3.67 -5.13 -12.07
N ASP A 64 -2.53 -5.71 -11.70
CA ASP A 64 -2.14 -5.91 -10.30
C ASP A 64 -1.93 -4.57 -9.57
N LEU A 65 -1.33 -3.58 -10.23
CA LEU A 65 -1.19 -2.23 -9.67
C LEU A 65 -2.56 -1.56 -9.50
N HIS A 66 -3.47 -1.73 -10.46
CA HIS A 66 -4.83 -1.20 -10.33
C HIS A 66 -5.57 -1.85 -9.14
N HIS A 67 -5.48 -3.18 -8.99
CA HIS A 67 -6.03 -3.88 -7.83
C HIS A 67 -5.41 -3.39 -6.51
N ALA A 68 -4.09 -3.18 -6.50
CA ALA A 68 -3.39 -2.64 -5.34
C ALA A 68 -3.87 -1.22 -4.99
N GLN A 69 -4.10 -0.35 -5.97
CA GLN A 69 -4.65 1.00 -5.75
C GLN A 69 -6.05 0.94 -5.13
N GLU A 70 -6.94 0.10 -5.66
CA GLU A 70 -8.28 -0.05 -5.09
C GLU A 70 -8.23 -0.66 -3.68
N LEU A 71 -7.33 -1.63 -3.43
CA LEU A 71 -7.11 -2.16 -2.09
C LEU A 71 -6.67 -1.06 -1.11
N LEU A 72 -5.66 -0.25 -1.46
CA LEU A 72 -5.19 0.83 -0.59
C LEU A 72 -6.29 1.85 -0.29
N LYS A 73 -7.13 2.17 -1.26
CA LYS A 73 -8.31 3.02 -1.08
C LYS A 73 -9.31 2.40 -0.10
N HIS A 74 -9.57 1.10 -0.21
CA HIS A 74 -10.43 0.39 0.75
C HIS A 74 -9.84 0.37 2.15
N LEU A 75 -8.52 0.15 2.28
CA LEU A 75 -7.82 0.16 3.55
C LEU A 75 -7.86 1.54 4.22
N LEU A 76 -7.69 2.61 3.45
CA LEU A 76 -7.82 3.99 3.95
C LEU A 76 -9.24 4.27 4.44
N ASN A 77 -10.25 3.90 3.64
CA ASN A 77 -11.65 4.06 4.06
C ASN A 77 -11.99 3.26 5.32
N ALA A 78 -11.43 2.05 5.44
CA ALA A 78 -11.63 1.21 6.63
C ALA A 78 -10.96 1.83 7.87
N GLN A 79 -9.81 2.47 7.69
CA GLN A 79 -9.14 3.21 8.76
C GLN A 79 -9.94 4.46 9.18
N ASP A 80 -10.41 5.25 8.22
CA ASP A 80 -11.18 6.48 8.48
C ASP A 80 -12.53 6.20 9.16
N ALA A 81 -13.11 5.02 8.94
CA ALA A 81 -14.35 4.61 9.59
C ALA A 81 -14.19 4.22 11.07
N ILE A 82 -12.94 4.01 11.53
CA ILE A 82 -12.63 3.61 12.91
C ILE A 82 -12.23 4.81 13.77
N GLN A 83 -11.73 5.90 13.15
CA GLN A 83 -11.38 7.16 13.83
C GLN A 83 -12.61 8.06 14.05
#